data_AF-B1YB59-F1
#
_entry.id   AF-B1YB59-F1
#
_cell.length_a   1.000
_cell.length_b   1.000
_cell.length_c   1.000
_cell.angle_alpha   90.00
_cell.angle_beta   90.00
_cell.angle_gamma   90.00
#
_symmetry.space_group_name_H-M   'P 1'
#
loop_
_entity.id
_entity.type
_entity.pdbx_description
1 polymer ?
#
loop_
_entity_poly.entity_id
_entity_poly.type
_entity_poly.pdbx_seq_one_letter_code
_entity_poly.pdbx_strand_id
1 'polypeptide(L)'
;MSLERVLSAVRALLARELVERGLSVNETARLLGLTPAAVSMYLSGKRGGELVGVLASDERVMALVRSHAELFVDAAKRGARGPIDLTELAKVISNILAQKTPGVELEELIRERIRLEQETATRAMAYSYRMRNPLVRALFMQIATDSLRHAEILTMILDHLTGRLKADGLDISEEELEALAQEEASMRESIADLYKVGDPVLRALILSIELDEQKHFQLIKALQLAPRLPRGNPGPS
;
A
#
# COMPACT_ATOMS: atom_id res chain seq x y z
N MET A 1 -8.07 8.19 17.45
CA MET A 1 -6.97 8.05 18.43
C MET A 1 -7.05 9.21 19.43
N SER A 2 -6.86 9.01 20.74
CA SER A 2 -6.99 10.10 21.72
C SER A 2 -5.74 10.98 21.79
N LEU A 3 -5.93 12.30 21.91
CA LEU A 3 -4.84 13.29 22.00
C LEU A 3 -3.88 13.02 23.16
N GLU A 4 -4.39 12.52 24.29
CA GLU A 4 -3.58 12.15 25.46
C GLU A 4 -2.56 11.03 25.15
N ARG A 5 -2.93 10.05 24.31
CA ARG A 5 -2.02 8.97 23.90
C ARG A 5 -0.91 9.52 23.00
N VAL A 6 -1.25 10.43 22.08
CA VAL A 6 -0.27 11.12 21.23
C VAL A 6 0.70 11.92 22.06
N LEU A 7 0.20 12.71 23.01
CA LEU A 7 1.01 13.52 23.90
C LEU A 7 2.01 12.68 24.71
N SER A 8 1.58 11.51 25.21
CA SER A 8 2.46 10.57 25.92
C SER A 8 3.55 9.98 25.01
N ALA A 9 3.21 9.64 23.77
CA ALA A 9 4.17 9.11 22.80
C ALA A 9 5.17 10.19 22.33
N VAL A 10 4.72 11.41 22.09
CA VAL A 10 5.56 12.58 21.76
C VAL A 10 6.54 12.88 22.89
N ARG A 11 6.09 12.85 24.15
CA ARG A 11 6.96 12.99 25.33
C ARG A 11 8.05 11.93 25.38
N ALA A 12 7.72 10.68 25.03
CA ALA A 12 8.69 9.60 25.01
C ALA A 12 9.77 9.82 23.94
N LEU A 13 9.37 10.23 22.74
CA LEU A 13 10.30 10.53 21.63
C LEU A 13 11.18 11.74 21.94
N LEU A 14 10.59 12.83 22.44
CA LEU A 14 11.37 14.00 22.86
C LEU A 14 12.33 13.69 24.00
N ALA A 15 11.93 12.86 24.97
CA ALA A 15 12.83 12.45 26.06
C ALA A 15 14.07 11.71 25.54
N ARG A 16 13.93 10.88 24.49
CA ARG A 16 15.07 10.20 23.84
C ARG A 16 15.98 11.19 23.14
N GLU A 17 15.40 12.03 22.29
CA GLU A 17 16.13 13.05 21.52
C GLU A 17 16.89 14.02 22.42
N LEU A 18 16.28 14.48 23.52
CA LEU A 18 16.92 15.42 24.45
C LEU A 18 18.12 14.79 25.17
N VAL A 19 18.00 13.53 25.60
CA VAL A 19 19.07 12.81 26.29
C VAL A 19 20.20 12.45 25.32
N GLU A 20 19.87 12.00 24.11
CA GLU A 20 20.85 11.77 23.03
C GLU A 20 21.62 13.05 22.67
N ARG A 21 20.99 14.21 22.82
CA ARG A 21 21.59 15.54 22.62
C ARG A 21 22.31 16.10 23.86
N GLY A 22 22.45 15.29 24.92
CA GLY A 22 23.32 15.58 26.06
C GLY A 22 22.65 16.20 27.27
N LEU A 23 21.31 16.33 27.31
CA LEU A 23 20.61 16.76 28.53
C LEU A 23 20.56 15.61 29.54
N SER A 24 20.70 15.93 30.83
CA SER A 24 20.51 14.93 31.89
C SER A 24 19.03 14.51 32.00
N VAL A 25 18.80 13.36 32.63
CA VAL A 25 17.45 12.86 32.94
C VAL A 25 16.65 13.88 33.76
N ASN A 26 17.31 14.58 34.69
CA ASN A 26 16.67 15.59 35.54
C ASN A 26 16.30 16.86 34.75
N GLU A 27 17.17 17.31 33.85
CA GLU A 27 16.88 18.44 32.96
C GLU A 27 15.72 18.12 32.02
N THR A 28 15.77 16.94 31.41
CA THR A 28 14.71 16.44 30.52
C THR A 28 13.38 16.33 31.24
N ALA A 29 13.37 15.76 32.46
CA ALA A 29 12.17 15.63 33.28
C ALA A 29 11.54 17.00 33.57
N ARG A 30 12.36 17.98 33.94
CA ARG A 30 11.92 19.35 34.22
C ARG A 30 11.34 20.04 32.98
N LEU A 31 11.98 19.93 31.82
CA LEU A 31 11.52 20.57 30.57
C LEU A 31 10.23 19.95 30.02
N LEU A 32 10.02 18.66 30.23
CA LEU A 32 8.83 17.94 29.75
C LEU A 32 7.68 17.91 30.76
N GLY A 33 7.89 18.43 31.98
CA GLY A 33 6.89 18.36 33.06
C GLY A 33 6.66 16.94 33.58
N LEU A 34 7.73 16.15 33.67
CA LEU A 34 7.72 14.74 34.03
C LEU A 34 8.56 14.49 35.29
N THR A 35 8.43 13.30 35.86
CA THR A 35 9.36 12.83 36.90
C THR A 35 10.61 12.20 36.26
N PRO A 36 11.78 12.24 36.91
CA PRO A 36 12.98 11.54 36.44
C PRO A 36 12.73 10.05 36.18
N ALA A 37 11.91 9.41 37.02
CA ALA A 37 11.49 8.03 36.83
C ALA A 37 10.69 7.82 35.52
N ALA A 38 9.79 8.75 35.17
CA ALA A 38 9.04 8.66 33.93
C ALA A 38 9.96 8.77 32.69
N VAL A 39 10.96 9.65 32.75
CA VAL A 39 11.98 9.77 31.70
C VAL A 39 12.78 8.46 31.57
N SER A 40 13.28 7.89 32.66
CA SER A 40 13.97 6.59 32.64
C SER A 40 13.10 5.46 32.07
N MET A 41 11.80 5.48 32.32
CA MET A 41 10.86 4.51 31.73
C MET A 41 10.67 4.70 30.21
N TYR A 42 10.71 5.93 29.71
CA TYR A 42 10.66 6.20 28.26
C TYR A 42 11.95 5.79 27.54
N LEU A 43 13.10 6.03 28.16
CA LEU A 43 14.42 5.63 27.65
C LEU A 43 14.56 4.10 27.59
N SER A 44 14.13 3.39 28.65
CA SER A 44 14.19 1.92 28.71
C SER A 44 13.17 1.20 27.82
N GLY A 45 12.32 1.94 27.09
CA GLY A 45 11.26 1.37 26.25
C GLY A 45 10.10 0.74 27.02
N LYS A 46 10.10 0.80 28.36
CA LYS A 46 9.06 0.24 29.23
C LYS A 46 7.79 1.10 29.28
N ARG A 47 7.86 2.36 28.81
CA ARG A 47 6.71 3.25 28.54
C ARG A 47 6.82 3.84 27.14
N GLY A 48 5.70 3.91 26.44
CA GLY A 48 5.60 4.43 25.07
C GLY A 48 4.67 3.61 24.17
N GLY A 49 4.55 2.30 24.43
CA GLY A 49 3.64 1.41 23.70
C GLY A 49 3.91 1.35 22.19
N GLU A 50 3.03 0.66 21.46
CA GLU A 50 3.09 0.54 19.99
C GLU A 50 3.10 1.90 19.28
N LEU A 51 2.43 2.91 19.85
CA LEU A 51 2.31 4.24 19.23
C LEU A 51 3.65 4.97 19.11
N VAL A 52 4.58 4.79 20.04
CA VAL A 52 5.94 5.37 19.92
C VAL A 52 6.66 4.77 18.71
N GLY A 53 6.52 3.46 18.46
CA GLY A 53 7.09 2.81 17.28
C GLY A 53 6.48 3.31 15.97
N VAL A 54 5.16 3.50 15.94
CA VAL A 54 4.43 4.07 14.80
C VAL A 54 4.85 5.51 14.49
N LEU A 55 5.04 6.33 15.53
CA LEU A 55 5.51 7.71 15.36
C LEU A 55 6.98 7.75 14.91
N ALA A 56 7.84 6.91 15.49
CA ALA A 56 9.26 6.86 15.18
C ALA A 56 9.57 6.45 13.73
N SER A 57 8.66 5.71 13.08
CA SER A 57 8.80 5.31 11.67
C SER A 57 8.28 6.34 10.67
N ASP A 58 7.67 7.45 11.12
CA ASP A 58 7.29 8.56 10.24
C ASP A 58 8.36 9.65 10.21
N GLU A 59 9.03 9.80 9.08
CA GLU A 59 10.08 10.80 8.92
C GLU A 59 9.58 12.24 9.10
N ARG A 60 8.32 12.54 8.74
CA ARG A 60 7.73 13.88 8.92
C ARG A 60 7.50 14.17 10.41
N VAL A 61 7.03 13.17 11.16
CA VAL A 61 6.88 13.27 12.61
C VAL A 61 8.25 13.44 13.25
N MET A 62 9.23 12.60 12.89
CA MET A 62 10.57 12.67 13.46
C MET A 62 11.28 13.99 13.14
N ALA A 63 11.09 14.56 11.95
CA ALA A 63 11.58 15.90 11.64
C ALA A 63 11.00 16.97 12.60
N LEU A 64 9.69 16.92 12.89
CA LEU A 64 9.06 17.82 13.86
C LEU A 64 9.59 17.61 15.28
N VAL A 65 9.72 16.35 15.72
CA VAL A 65 10.26 16.00 17.04
C VAL A 65 11.69 16.52 17.19
N ARG A 66 12.57 16.28 16.21
CA ARG A 66 13.96 16.75 16.22
C ARG A 66 14.05 18.27 16.23
N SER A 67 13.25 18.95 15.41
CA SER A 67 13.17 20.41 15.40
C SER A 67 12.74 20.98 16.76
N HIS A 68 11.77 20.35 17.43
CA HIS A 68 11.36 20.77 18.78
C HIS A 68 12.43 20.44 19.83
N ALA A 69 13.12 19.30 19.72
CA ALA A 69 14.21 18.96 20.63
C ALA A 69 15.35 19.98 20.56
N GLU A 70 15.67 20.49 19.37
CA GLU A 70 16.66 21.56 19.17
C GLU A 70 16.24 22.86 19.87
N LEU A 71 14.99 23.28 19.69
CA LEU A 71 14.43 24.44 20.39
C LEU A 71 14.51 24.28 21.92
N PHE A 72 14.32 23.05 22.42
CA PHE A 72 14.31 22.75 23.85
C PHE A 72 15.73 22.76 24.43
N VAL A 73 16.71 22.24 23.69
CA VAL A 73 18.14 22.32 24.05
C VAL A 73 18.58 23.78 24.12
N ASP A 74 18.19 24.60 23.16
CA ASP A 74 18.51 26.03 23.15
C ASP A 74 17.80 26.79 24.29
N ALA A 75 16.54 26.45 24.57
CA ALA A 75 15.81 27.00 25.71
C ALA A 75 16.48 26.62 27.04
N ALA A 76 16.95 25.38 27.18
CA ALA A 76 17.68 24.91 28.35
C ALA A 76 18.99 25.68 28.56
N LYS A 77 19.77 25.89 27.50
CA LYS A 77 21.00 26.71 27.53
C LYS A 77 20.74 28.15 27.94
N ARG A 78 19.58 28.70 27.56
CA ARG A 78 19.13 30.06 27.96
C ARG A 78 18.50 30.11 29.35
N GLY A 79 18.48 28.99 30.09
CA GLY A 79 18.01 28.94 31.48
C GLY A 79 16.50 28.78 31.65
N ALA A 80 15.79 28.22 30.67
CA ALA A 80 14.36 27.92 30.81
C ALA A 80 14.10 27.03 32.05
N ARG A 81 13.14 27.43 32.89
CA ARG A 81 12.90 26.80 34.20
C ARG A 81 11.64 25.95 34.30
N GLY A 82 10.83 25.88 33.23
CA GLY A 82 9.49 25.32 33.29
C GLY A 82 9.19 24.27 32.22
N PRO A 83 8.10 23.51 32.41
CA PRO A 83 7.61 22.57 31.43
C PRO A 83 7.13 23.31 30.18
N ILE A 84 7.58 22.85 29.02
CA ILE A 84 7.17 23.40 27.74
C ILE A 84 5.87 22.71 27.32
N ASP A 85 4.90 23.50 26.85
CA ASP A 85 3.63 22.98 26.35
C ASP A 85 3.85 22.22 25.02
N LEU A 86 3.42 20.95 25.01
CA LEU A 86 3.53 20.05 23.85
C LEU A 86 2.19 19.87 23.14
N THR A 87 1.13 20.58 23.56
CA THR A 87 -0.22 20.38 23.05
C THR A 87 -0.33 20.65 21.55
N GLU A 88 0.27 21.74 21.06
CA GLU A 88 0.26 22.06 19.64
C GLU A 88 1.07 21.06 18.81
N LEU A 89 2.24 20.64 19.28
CA LEU A 89 3.01 19.58 18.63
C LEU A 89 2.21 18.26 18.56
N ALA A 90 1.53 17.89 19.65
CA ALA A 90 0.69 16.70 19.70
C ALA A 90 -0.51 16.81 18.76
N LYS A 91 -1.14 17.98 18.62
CA LYS A 91 -2.22 18.21 17.63
C LYS A 91 -1.72 18.08 16.19
N VAL A 92 -0.59 18.70 15.86
CA VAL A 92 0.01 18.60 14.52
C VAL A 92 0.35 17.15 14.19
N ILE A 93 0.99 16.42 15.12
CA ILE A 93 1.30 15.01 14.93
C ILE A 93 0.02 14.16 14.83
N SER A 94 -1.01 14.46 15.63
CA SER A 94 -2.31 13.79 15.53
C SER A 94 -2.97 14.00 14.16
N ASN A 95 -2.84 15.20 13.58
CA ASN A 95 -3.34 15.50 12.24
C ASN A 95 -2.52 14.79 11.16
N ILE A 96 -1.19 14.76 11.27
CA ILE A 96 -0.32 13.99 10.38
C ILE A 96 -0.71 12.51 10.41
N LEU A 97 -0.98 11.95 11.59
CA LEU A 97 -1.43 10.57 11.74
C LEU A 97 -2.84 10.34 11.21
N ALA A 98 -3.75 11.30 11.35
CA ALA A 98 -5.07 11.23 10.74
C ALA A 98 -4.99 11.23 9.20
N GLN A 99 -3.99 11.93 8.64
CA GLN A 99 -3.66 11.89 7.20
C GLN A 99 -2.85 10.64 6.82
N LYS A 100 -2.40 9.83 7.79
CA LYS A 100 -1.54 8.67 7.60
C LYS A 100 -2.29 7.35 7.71
N THR A 101 -3.51 7.28 7.16
CA THR A 101 -4.20 6.00 6.95
C THR A 101 -4.13 5.43 5.51
N PRO A 102 -3.02 5.51 4.73
CA PRO A 102 -3.00 4.94 3.39
C PRO A 102 -3.28 3.43 3.36
N GLY A 103 -2.90 2.68 4.40
CA GLY A 103 -3.13 1.23 4.45
C GLY A 103 -4.61 0.85 4.63
N VAL A 104 -5.29 1.46 5.61
CA VAL A 104 -6.72 1.19 5.86
C VAL A 104 -7.58 1.78 4.74
N GLU A 105 -7.24 2.96 4.22
CA GLU A 105 -7.95 3.55 3.06
C GLU A 105 -7.76 2.71 1.79
N LEU A 106 -6.56 2.17 1.54
CA LEU A 106 -6.34 1.29 0.39
C LEU A 106 -7.06 -0.05 0.54
N GLU A 107 -7.05 -0.65 1.74
CA GLU A 107 -7.82 -1.87 2.00
C GLU A 107 -9.33 -1.65 1.81
N GLU A 108 -9.88 -0.56 2.35
CA GLU A 108 -11.29 -0.20 2.18
C GLU A 108 -11.61 0.09 0.71
N LEU A 109 -10.74 0.78 -0.01
CA LEU A 109 -10.89 1.02 -1.44
C LEU A 109 -10.90 -0.28 -2.25
N ILE A 110 -10.00 -1.22 -1.94
CA ILE A 110 -9.95 -2.53 -2.61
C ILE A 110 -11.23 -3.33 -2.30
N ARG A 111 -11.69 -3.33 -1.04
CA ARG A 111 -12.94 -4.01 -0.64
C ARG A 111 -14.15 -3.44 -1.36
N GLU A 112 -14.25 -2.12 -1.45
CA GLU A 112 -15.33 -1.45 -2.18
C GLU A 112 -15.25 -1.78 -3.67
N ARG A 113 -14.04 -1.81 -4.25
CA ARG A 113 -13.87 -2.20 -5.64
C ARG A 113 -14.27 -3.66 -5.90
N ILE A 114 -13.94 -4.60 -5.02
CA ILE A 114 -14.40 -6.00 -5.10
C ILE A 114 -15.93 -6.06 -5.15
N ARG A 115 -16.61 -5.30 -4.27
CA ARG A 115 -18.08 -5.21 -4.24
C ARG A 115 -18.65 -4.70 -5.57
N LEU A 116 -18.06 -3.65 -6.12
CA LEU A 116 -18.48 -3.05 -7.40
C LEU A 116 -18.27 -4.02 -8.59
N GLU A 117 -17.18 -4.77 -8.61
CA GLU A 117 -16.95 -5.80 -9.64
C GLU A 117 -17.99 -6.93 -9.55
N GLN A 118 -18.30 -7.43 -8.35
CA GLN A 118 -19.35 -8.44 -8.16
C GLN A 118 -20.75 -7.95 -8.56
N GLU A 119 -21.07 -6.69 -8.25
CA GLU A 119 -22.32 -6.06 -8.68
C GLU A 119 -22.38 -5.94 -10.21
N THR A 120 -21.28 -5.52 -10.84
CA THR A 120 -21.16 -5.42 -12.31
C THR A 120 -21.33 -6.78 -12.97
N ALA A 121 -20.68 -7.83 -12.44
CA ALA A 121 -20.83 -9.19 -12.93
C ALA A 121 -22.28 -9.67 -12.86
N THR A 122 -22.94 -9.47 -11.72
CA THR A 122 -24.35 -9.85 -11.52
C THR A 122 -25.27 -9.15 -12.54
N ARG A 123 -25.07 -7.85 -12.74
CA ARG A 123 -25.86 -7.06 -13.70
C ARG A 123 -25.60 -7.49 -15.15
N ALA A 124 -24.34 -7.69 -15.53
CA ALA A 124 -23.97 -8.14 -16.86
C ALA A 124 -24.53 -9.54 -17.16
N MET A 125 -24.52 -10.46 -16.19
CA MET A 125 -25.20 -11.76 -16.32
C MET A 125 -26.70 -11.61 -16.50
N ALA A 126 -27.36 -10.75 -15.70
CA ALA A 126 -28.78 -10.50 -15.86
C ALA A 126 -29.13 -9.93 -17.25
N TYR A 127 -28.27 -9.08 -17.81
CA TYR A 127 -28.44 -8.59 -19.18
C TYR A 127 -28.27 -9.70 -20.21
N SER A 128 -27.25 -10.55 -20.07
CA SER A 128 -26.99 -11.62 -21.04
C SER A 128 -28.18 -12.57 -21.21
N TYR A 129 -28.87 -12.93 -20.11
CA TYR A 129 -30.07 -13.79 -20.16
C TYR A 129 -31.26 -13.13 -20.88
N ARG A 130 -31.30 -11.81 -20.95
CA ARG A 130 -32.36 -11.06 -21.66
C ARG A 130 -32.05 -10.88 -23.14
N MET A 131 -30.80 -11.06 -23.56
CA MET A 131 -30.39 -10.82 -24.94
C MET A 131 -30.75 -12.00 -25.85
N ARG A 132 -31.57 -11.71 -26.86
CA ARG A 132 -31.88 -12.65 -27.95
C ARG A 132 -30.73 -12.79 -28.95
N ASN A 133 -30.02 -11.69 -29.21
CA ASN A 133 -28.86 -11.71 -30.11
C ASN A 133 -27.69 -12.43 -29.42
N PRO A 134 -27.20 -13.55 -29.98
CA PRO A 134 -26.14 -14.34 -29.35
C PRO A 134 -24.78 -13.61 -29.29
N LEU A 135 -24.51 -12.68 -30.21
CA LEU A 135 -23.26 -11.90 -30.23
C LEU A 135 -23.25 -10.85 -29.12
N VAL A 136 -24.37 -10.16 -28.92
CA VAL A 136 -24.53 -9.20 -27.80
C VAL A 136 -24.54 -9.94 -26.46
N ARG A 137 -25.15 -11.13 -26.42
CA ARG A 137 -25.11 -12.00 -25.25
C ARG A 137 -23.66 -12.40 -24.91
N ALA A 138 -22.84 -12.72 -25.89
CA ALA A 138 -21.43 -13.05 -25.69
C ALA A 138 -20.67 -11.88 -25.04
N LEU A 139 -20.87 -10.64 -25.53
CA LEU A 139 -20.25 -9.44 -24.93
C LEU A 139 -20.61 -9.27 -23.45
N PHE A 140 -21.88 -9.39 -23.09
CA PHE A 140 -22.29 -9.31 -21.67
C PHE A 140 -21.74 -10.46 -20.83
N MET A 141 -21.55 -11.64 -21.42
CA MET A 141 -20.89 -12.74 -20.71
C MET A 141 -19.41 -12.50 -20.49
N GLN A 142 -18.70 -11.95 -21.48
CA GLN A 142 -17.31 -11.55 -21.31
C GLN A 142 -17.17 -10.53 -20.18
N ILE A 143 -17.98 -9.46 -20.19
CA ILE A 143 -17.97 -8.44 -19.12
C ILE A 143 -18.23 -9.08 -17.75
N ALA A 144 -19.19 -9.99 -17.66
CA ALA A 144 -19.48 -10.67 -16.40
C ALA A 144 -18.31 -11.51 -15.90
N THR A 145 -17.69 -12.29 -16.80
CA THR A 145 -16.55 -13.13 -16.47
C THR A 145 -15.34 -12.29 -16.07
N ASP A 146 -15.06 -11.19 -16.76
CA ASP A 146 -13.93 -10.32 -16.46
C ASP A 146 -14.10 -9.61 -15.12
N SER A 147 -15.30 -9.12 -14.80
CA SER A 147 -15.56 -8.55 -13.48
C SER A 147 -15.39 -9.57 -12.35
N LEU A 148 -15.77 -10.84 -12.54
CA LEU A 148 -15.48 -11.88 -11.56
C LEU A 148 -13.97 -12.12 -11.39
N ARG A 149 -13.21 -12.20 -12.49
CA ARG A 149 -11.74 -12.31 -12.47
C ARG A 149 -11.10 -11.12 -11.77
N HIS A 150 -11.58 -9.90 -12.01
CA HIS A 150 -11.09 -8.70 -11.34
C HIS A 150 -11.32 -8.75 -9.83
N ALA A 151 -12.50 -9.18 -9.38
CA ALA A 151 -12.80 -9.36 -7.97
C ALA A 151 -11.85 -10.39 -7.31
N GLU A 152 -11.53 -11.48 -8.01
CA GLU A 152 -10.56 -12.48 -7.55
C GLU A 152 -9.14 -11.91 -7.44
N ILE A 153 -8.68 -11.19 -8.47
CA ILE A 153 -7.37 -10.53 -8.48
C ILE A 153 -7.25 -9.52 -7.32
N LEU A 154 -8.27 -8.68 -7.13
CA LEU A 154 -8.30 -7.71 -6.03
C LEU A 154 -8.30 -8.40 -4.66
N THR A 155 -8.96 -9.55 -4.55
CA THR A 155 -8.92 -10.36 -3.32
C THR A 155 -7.51 -10.90 -3.06
N MET A 156 -6.82 -11.40 -4.09
CA MET A 156 -5.43 -11.85 -3.97
C MET A 156 -4.48 -10.71 -3.57
N ILE A 157 -4.65 -9.52 -4.17
CA ILE A 157 -3.88 -8.32 -3.79
C ILE A 157 -4.14 -7.99 -2.32
N LEU A 158 -5.39 -7.99 -1.87
CA LEU A 158 -5.76 -7.71 -0.49
C LEU A 158 -5.17 -8.73 0.49
N ASP A 159 -5.25 -10.02 0.16
CA ASP A 159 -4.68 -11.08 0.99
C ASP A 159 -3.14 -10.97 1.06
N HIS A 160 -2.48 -10.56 -0.03
CA HIS A 160 -1.05 -10.28 -0.03
C HIS A 160 -0.69 -9.09 0.86
N LEU A 161 -1.39 -7.95 0.69
CA LEU A 161 -1.16 -6.73 1.47
C LEU A 161 -1.42 -6.92 2.97
N THR A 162 -2.40 -7.76 3.31
CA THR A 162 -2.74 -8.09 4.72
C THR A 162 -1.88 -9.22 5.29
N GLY A 163 -0.91 -9.74 4.52
CA GLY A 163 0.03 -10.78 4.94
C GLY A 163 -0.57 -12.19 5.04
N ARG A 164 -1.80 -12.40 4.55
CA ARG A 164 -2.44 -13.72 4.47
C ARG A 164 -1.88 -14.56 3.33
N LEU A 165 -1.42 -13.91 2.26
CA LEU A 165 -0.77 -14.53 1.12
C LEU A 165 0.69 -14.09 1.04
N LYS A 166 1.61 -15.06 1.08
CA LYS A 166 3.02 -14.84 0.77
C LYS A 166 3.26 -15.26 -0.67
N ALA A 167 3.94 -14.40 -1.42
CA ALA A 167 4.36 -14.69 -2.78
C ALA A 167 5.88 -14.83 -2.80
N ASP A 168 6.36 -15.96 -3.30
CA ASP A 168 7.79 -16.20 -3.57
C ASP A 168 8.18 -15.62 -4.93
N GLY A 169 9.45 -15.73 -5.30
CA GLY A 169 9.92 -15.30 -6.62
C GLY A 169 9.40 -16.19 -7.76
N LEU A 170 9.67 -15.77 -9.00
CA LEU A 170 9.16 -16.46 -10.19
C LEU A 170 9.87 -17.79 -10.45
N ASP A 171 9.08 -18.83 -10.75
CA ASP A 171 9.52 -20.16 -11.23
C ASP A 171 9.30 -20.30 -12.75
N ILE A 172 9.79 -19.32 -13.51
CA ILE A 172 9.79 -19.31 -14.98
C ILE A 172 11.07 -18.65 -15.49
N SER A 173 11.64 -19.18 -16.57
CA SER A 173 12.86 -18.61 -17.16
C SER A 173 12.59 -17.36 -17.99
N GLU A 174 13.65 -16.59 -18.22
CA GLU A 174 13.61 -15.44 -19.14
C GLU A 174 13.29 -15.85 -20.58
N GLU A 175 13.83 -16.99 -21.00
CA GLU A 175 13.63 -17.55 -22.34
C GLU A 175 12.16 -17.93 -22.55
N GLU A 176 11.53 -18.57 -21.57
CA GLU A 176 10.10 -18.92 -21.61
C GLU A 176 9.20 -17.67 -21.63
N LEU A 177 9.51 -16.65 -20.81
CA LEU A 177 8.76 -15.39 -20.83
C LEU A 177 8.93 -14.63 -22.16
N GLU A 178 10.10 -14.67 -22.76
CA GLU A 178 10.34 -14.01 -24.05
C GLU A 178 9.65 -14.74 -25.20
N ALA A 179 9.64 -16.08 -25.20
CA ALA A 179 8.87 -16.86 -26.16
C ALA A 179 7.37 -16.52 -26.08
N LEU A 180 6.80 -16.48 -24.88
CA LEU A 180 5.39 -16.10 -24.67
C LEU A 180 5.11 -14.66 -25.14
N ALA A 181 6.01 -13.71 -24.87
CA ALA A 181 5.85 -12.34 -25.33
C ALA A 181 5.84 -12.23 -26.87
N GLN A 182 6.64 -13.04 -27.56
CA GLN A 182 6.68 -13.08 -29.03
C GLN A 182 5.42 -13.71 -29.62
N GLU A 183 4.91 -14.78 -29.00
CA GLU A 183 3.66 -15.42 -29.40
C GLU A 183 2.49 -14.42 -29.35
N GLU A 184 2.30 -13.72 -28.23
CA GLU A 184 1.24 -12.71 -28.05
C GLU A 184 1.37 -11.55 -29.06
N ALA A 185 2.60 -11.11 -29.36
CA ALA A 185 2.83 -10.07 -30.37
C ALA A 185 2.40 -10.52 -31.77
N SER A 186 2.68 -11.79 -32.13
CA SER A 186 2.33 -12.35 -33.44
C SER A 186 0.82 -12.56 -33.63
N MET A 187 0.11 -12.94 -32.57
CA MET A 187 -1.35 -13.15 -32.61
C MET A 187 -2.10 -11.86 -32.96
N ARG A 188 -1.61 -10.72 -32.47
CA ARG A 188 -2.18 -9.40 -32.78
C ARG A 188 -2.14 -9.05 -34.27
N GLU A 189 -1.06 -9.39 -34.97
CA GLU A 189 -0.94 -9.10 -36.40
C GLU A 189 -1.96 -9.90 -37.24
N SER A 190 -2.36 -11.08 -36.76
CA SER A 190 -3.24 -11.99 -37.48
C SER A 190 -4.71 -11.56 -37.56
N ILE A 191 -5.17 -10.66 -36.68
CA ILE A 191 -6.59 -10.24 -36.59
C ILE A 191 -6.90 -8.94 -37.33
N ALA A 192 -5.90 -8.25 -37.88
CA ALA A 192 -6.05 -6.93 -38.50
C ALA A 192 -7.10 -6.90 -39.64
N ASP A 193 -7.15 -7.96 -40.46
CA ASP A 193 -8.10 -8.05 -41.57
C ASP A 193 -9.55 -8.28 -41.11
N LEU A 194 -9.77 -8.77 -39.89
CA LEU A 194 -11.11 -8.99 -39.35
C LEU A 194 -11.85 -7.67 -39.08
N TYR A 195 -11.14 -6.55 -38.93
CA TYR A 195 -11.74 -5.22 -38.77
C TYR A 195 -12.54 -4.73 -39.98
N LYS A 196 -12.38 -5.36 -41.14
CA LYS A 196 -13.18 -5.07 -42.35
C LYS A 196 -14.65 -5.49 -42.20
N VAL A 197 -15.02 -6.19 -41.13
CA VAL A 197 -16.39 -6.62 -40.87
C VAL A 197 -17.32 -5.42 -40.63
N GLY A 198 -18.42 -5.37 -41.39
CA GLY A 198 -19.40 -4.28 -41.39
C GLY A 198 -20.36 -4.24 -40.19
N ASP A 199 -20.51 -5.35 -39.44
CA ASP A 199 -21.39 -5.42 -38.28
C ASP A 199 -20.74 -4.80 -37.01
N PRO A 200 -21.41 -3.85 -36.33
CA PRO A 200 -20.85 -3.16 -35.18
C PRO A 200 -20.65 -4.06 -33.94
N VAL A 201 -21.47 -5.09 -33.76
CA VAL A 201 -21.36 -6.03 -32.63
C VAL A 201 -20.18 -6.97 -32.85
N LEU A 202 -20.01 -7.46 -34.08
CA LEU A 202 -18.81 -8.23 -34.45
C LEU A 202 -17.54 -7.40 -34.30
N ARG A 203 -17.55 -6.12 -34.69
CA ARG A 203 -16.41 -5.22 -34.45
C ARG A 203 -16.10 -5.05 -32.97
N ALA A 204 -17.12 -4.96 -32.10
CA ALA A 204 -16.90 -4.88 -30.66
C ALA A 204 -16.27 -6.15 -30.09
N LEU A 205 -16.67 -7.32 -30.59
CA LEU A 205 -16.07 -8.61 -30.21
C LEU A 205 -14.61 -8.73 -30.67
N ILE A 206 -14.31 -8.34 -31.91
CA ILE A 206 -12.94 -8.33 -32.45
C ILE A 206 -12.06 -7.35 -31.67
N LEU A 207 -12.59 -6.17 -31.34
CA LEU A 207 -11.89 -5.20 -30.50
C LEU A 207 -11.59 -5.76 -29.11
N SER A 208 -12.52 -6.49 -28.50
CA SER A 208 -12.28 -7.16 -27.22
C SER A 208 -11.08 -8.10 -27.28
N ILE A 209 -10.97 -8.88 -28.37
CA ILE A 209 -9.84 -9.80 -28.57
C ILE A 209 -8.54 -9.00 -28.69
N GLU A 210 -8.48 -7.97 -29.54
CA GLU A 210 -7.24 -7.17 -29.68
C GLU A 210 -6.80 -6.54 -28.35
N LEU A 211 -7.74 -6.02 -27.57
CA LEU A 211 -7.44 -5.44 -26.25
C LEU A 211 -6.88 -6.49 -25.29
N ASP A 212 -7.37 -7.73 -25.35
CA ASP A 212 -6.85 -8.84 -24.54
C ASP A 212 -5.43 -9.24 -24.95
N GLU A 213 -5.14 -9.39 -26.25
CA GLU A 213 -3.78 -9.69 -26.74
C GLU A 213 -2.79 -8.57 -26.33
N GLN A 214 -3.20 -7.31 -26.46
CA GLN A 214 -2.39 -6.17 -26.00
C GLN A 214 -2.16 -6.23 -24.49
N LYS A 215 -3.19 -6.56 -23.71
CA LYS A 215 -3.10 -6.71 -22.26
C LYS A 215 -2.13 -7.83 -21.89
N HIS A 216 -2.24 -9.01 -22.50
CA HIS A 216 -1.37 -10.16 -22.23
C HIS A 216 0.10 -9.85 -22.49
N PHE A 217 0.42 -9.27 -23.65
CA PHE A 217 1.78 -8.85 -23.98
C PHE A 217 2.37 -7.92 -22.90
N GLN A 218 1.59 -6.92 -22.45
CA GLN A 218 2.03 -5.98 -21.41
C GLN A 218 2.24 -6.67 -20.05
N LEU A 219 1.37 -7.62 -19.68
CA LEU A 219 1.51 -8.38 -18.45
C LEU A 219 2.78 -9.24 -18.46
N ILE A 220 3.09 -9.91 -19.57
CA ILE A 220 4.31 -10.72 -19.70
C ILE A 220 5.56 -9.82 -19.61
N LYS A 221 5.56 -8.66 -20.28
CA LYS A 221 6.66 -7.69 -20.18
C LYS A 221 6.83 -7.16 -18.75
N ALA A 222 5.75 -6.95 -18.00
CA ALA A 222 5.83 -6.58 -16.59
C ALA A 222 6.47 -7.69 -15.73
N LEU A 223 6.15 -8.97 -16.00
CA LEU A 223 6.75 -10.12 -15.30
C LEU A 223 8.26 -10.22 -15.54
N GLN A 224 8.77 -9.81 -16.70
CA GLN A 224 10.21 -9.81 -16.98
C GLN A 224 11.02 -8.90 -16.03
N LEU A 225 10.37 -7.95 -15.35
CA LEU A 225 11.01 -7.05 -14.37
C LEU A 225 11.08 -7.63 -12.95
N ALA A 226 10.39 -8.74 -12.68
CA ALA A 226 10.32 -9.31 -11.33
C ALA A 226 11.56 -10.15 -10.97
N PRO A 227 11.98 -10.15 -9.69
CA PRO A 227 13.11 -10.94 -9.22
C PRO A 227 12.83 -12.45 -9.35
N ARG A 228 13.81 -13.19 -9.86
CA ARG A 228 13.73 -14.64 -10.06
C ARG A 228 14.22 -15.40 -8.83
N LEU A 229 13.64 -16.57 -8.58
CA LEU A 229 14.23 -17.49 -7.63
C LEU A 229 15.59 -17.97 -8.18
N PRO A 230 16.67 -17.96 -7.39
CA PRO A 230 17.91 -18.60 -7.81
C PRO A 230 17.62 -20.08 -8.05
N ARG A 231 17.84 -20.55 -9.28
CA ARG A 231 17.68 -21.98 -9.60
C ARG A 231 18.56 -22.77 -8.64
N GLY A 232 17.94 -23.60 -7.80
CA GLY A 232 18.64 -24.57 -6.98
C GLY A 232 19.52 -25.43 -7.89
N ASN A 233 20.82 -25.47 -7.58
CA ASN A 233 21.79 -26.29 -8.29
C ASN A 233 21.23 -27.73 -8.35
N PRO A 234 21.03 -28.35 -9.52
CA PRO A 234 20.70 -29.76 -9.55
C PRO A 234 21.88 -30.49 -8.91
N GLY A 235 21.67 -31.07 -7.73
CA GLY A 235 22.70 -31.85 -7.05
C GLY A 235 23.26 -32.91 -8.00
N PRO A 236 24.56 -33.22 -7.90
CA PRO A 236 25.20 -34.16 -8.81
C PRO A 236 24.47 -35.51 -8.72
N SER A 237 24.18 -36.05 -9.91
CA SER A 237 23.52 -37.32 -10.15
C SER A 237 24.21 -38.50 -9.49
#